data_AF-E8R532-F1
#
_entry.id   AF-E8R532-F1
#
_cell.length_a   1.000
_cell.length_b   1.000
_cell.length_c   1.000
_cell.angle_alpha   90.00
_cell.angle_beta   90.00
_cell.angle_gamma   90.00
#
_symmetry.space_group_name_H-M   'P 1'
#
loop_
_entity.id
_entity.type
_entity.pdbx_description
1 polymer ?
#
loop_
_entity_poly.entity_id
_entity_poly.type
_entity_poly.pdbx_seq_one_letter_code
_entity_poly.pdbx_strand_id
1 'polypeptide(L)'
;MSLGHDTTAPSLSTLDFPGGPTPDSTPAALEAPAGPTPDAAASSSPSSATLAPALRAALANVKGQIQFLLYLTDQIEESLGQIDAEADPGQTVFIAKVLNMYANQLESKHRVVGESVSQTCRQVHAVVRGRDMI
;
A
#
# COMPACT_ATOMS: atom_id res chain seq x y z
N MET A 1 -36.74 50.89 -17.76
CA MET A 1 -36.06 50.99 -16.46
C MET A 1 -35.09 49.83 -16.38
N SER A 2 -33.79 50.15 -16.42
CA SER A 2 -32.67 49.22 -16.32
C SER A 2 -32.57 48.61 -14.94
N LEU A 3 -32.21 47.32 -14.86
CA LEU A 3 -31.40 46.77 -13.78
C LEU A 3 -30.41 45.78 -14.40
N GLY A 4 -29.15 46.19 -14.48
CA GLY A 4 -28.03 45.36 -14.92
C GLY A 4 -27.67 44.34 -13.84
N HIS A 5 -27.38 43.11 -14.27
CA HIS A 5 -26.71 42.12 -13.44
C HIS A 5 -25.25 42.04 -13.86
N ASP A 6 -24.43 42.78 -13.13
CA ASP A 6 -22.97 42.65 -13.10
C ASP A 6 -22.65 41.33 -12.38
N THR A 7 -22.23 40.30 -13.14
CA THR A 7 -21.70 39.06 -12.55
C THR A 7 -20.18 39.09 -12.69
N THR A 8 -19.55 39.67 -11.66
CA THR A 8 -18.09 39.67 -11.48
C THR A 8 -17.64 38.28 -11.06
N ALA A 9 -16.91 37.59 -11.93
CA ALA A 9 -16.18 36.37 -11.61
C ALA A 9 -14.91 36.72 -10.81
N PRO A 10 -14.55 35.98 -9.73
CA PRO A 10 -13.25 36.15 -9.09
C PRO A 10 -12.16 35.42 -9.87
N SER A 11 -11.12 36.16 -10.24
CA SER A 11 -9.88 35.68 -10.83
C SER A 11 -9.15 34.72 -9.88
N LEU A 12 -8.80 33.53 -10.37
CA LEU A 12 -7.89 32.60 -9.73
C LEU A 12 -6.45 33.09 -9.91
N SER A 13 -5.85 33.54 -8.82
CA SER A 13 -4.45 33.94 -8.75
C SER A 13 -3.52 32.75 -9.00
N THR A 14 -2.69 32.88 -10.03
CA THR A 14 -1.52 32.05 -10.34
C THR A 14 -0.57 32.01 -9.14
N LEU A 15 -0.44 30.84 -8.53
CA LEU A 15 0.54 30.57 -7.47
C LEU A 15 1.90 30.28 -8.11
N ASP A 16 2.80 31.25 -7.92
CA ASP A 16 4.23 31.24 -8.22
C ASP A 16 4.95 30.32 -7.23
N PHE A 17 5.64 29.29 -7.72
CA PHE A 17 6.49 28.41 -6.91
C PHE A 17 7.97 28.66 -7.27
N PRO A 18 8.82 29.05 -6.30
CA PRO A 18 10.22 29.29 -6.55
C PRO A 18 11.08 28.03 -6.40
N GLY A 19 12.04 27.86 -7.32
CA GLY A 19 13.36 27.28 -7.05
C GLY A 19 13.47 25.74 -6.97
N GLY A 20 13.78 25.11 -8.12
CA GLY A 20 14.38 23.78 -8.16
C GLY A 20 15.90 23.85 -8.38
N PRO A 21 16.74 23.11 -7.63
CA PRO A 21 18.18 23.10 -7.83
C PRO A 21 18.60 22.26 -9.06
N THR A 22 19.64 22.74 -9.75
CA THR A 22 20.29 22.11 -10.90
C THR A 22 21.16 20.90 -10.50
N PRO A 23 21.23 19.83 -11.32
CA PRO A 23 22.19 18.74 -11.13
C PRO A 23 23.55 19.08 -11.74
N ASP A 24 24.58 19.16 -10.89
CA ASP A 24 25.99 19.22 -11.30
C ASP A 24 26.51 17.81 -11.60
N SER A 25 27.36 17.67 -12.60
CA SER A 25 27.96 16.42 -13.07
C SER A 25 29.46 16.61 -13.27
N THR A 26 30.19 15.49 -13.16
CA THR A 26 31.56 15.16 -13.64
C THR A 26 32.73 15.27 -12.60
N PRO A 27 33.89 14.57 -12.77
CA PRO A 27 34.18 13.25 -12.15
C PRO A 27 35.59 13.08 -11.50
N ALA A 28 35.79 11.91 -10.87
CA ALA A 28 37.02 11.06 -10.78
C ALA A 28 38.33 11.54 -10.10
N ALA A 29 38.77 10.78 -9.08
CA ALA A 29 40.15 10.30 -8.83
C ALA A 29 40.10 9.37 -7.59
N LEU A 30 40.07 8.04 -7.73
CA LEU A 30 41.20 7.09 -7.78
C LEU A 30 42.22 7.25 -6.63
N GLU A 31 42.01 6.53 -5.51
CA GLU A 31 43.11 5.97 -4.71
C GLU A 31 42.66 4.79 -3.83
N ALA A 32 43.31 3.65 -4.05
CA ALA A 32 43.45 2.49 -3.18
C ALA A 32 44.92 2.02 -3.40
N PRO A 33 45.54 1.10 -2.61
CA PRO A 33 45.00 0.22 -1.57
C PRO A 33 45.94 0.01 -0.34
N ALA A 34 45.46 -0.68 0.72
CA ALA A 34 46.18 -1.64 1.60
C ALA A 34 45.43 -1.75 2.95
N GLY A 35 44.74 -2.85 3.25
CA GLY A 35 45.32 -4.00 3.96
C GLY A 35 44.46 -4.33 5.21
N PRO A 36 44.46 -5.57 5.72
CA PRO A 36 43.24 -6.24 6.18
C PRO A 36 43.07 -6.28 7.70
N THR A 37 41.83 -6.17 8.18
CA THR A 37 41.41 -6.67 9.49
C THR A 37 40.17 -7.55 9.33
N PRO A 38 40.26 -8.86 9.64
CA PRO A 38 39.10 -9.72 9.78
C PRO A 38 38.60 -9.55 11.20
N ASP A 39 37.73 -8.58 11.46
CA ASP A 39 37.02 -8.53 12.72
C ASP A 39 35.53 -8.45 12.49
N ALA A 40 34.88 -9.54 12.89
CA ALA A 40 33.47 -9.66 13.15
C ALA A 40 32.55 -9.11 12.05
N ALA A 41 32.34 -9.96 11.04
CA ALA A 41 30.96 -10.27 10.68
C ALA A 41 30.21 -10.63 11.98
N ALA A 42 29.68 -9.60 12.66
CA ALA A 42 28.58 -9.77 13.58
C ALA A 42 27.43 -10.26 12.71
N SER A 43 27.41 -11.57 12.47
CA SER A 43 26.20 -12.33 12.25
C SER A 43 25.36 -12.18 13.51
N SER A 44 24.79 -11.00 13.70
CA SER A 44 23.62 -10.82 14.53
C SER A 44 22.50 -11.54 13.79
N SER A 45 22.49 -12.87 13.92
CA SER A 45 21.27 -13.63 13.77
C SER A 45 20.24 -12.86 14.61
N PRO A 46 19.17 -12.31 14.00
CA PRO A 46 18.21 -11.51 14.74
C PRO A 46 17.74 -12.38 15.90
N SER A 47 18.12 -11.96 17.11
CA SER A 47 17.87 -12.74 18.32
C SER A 47 16.38 -13.07 18.35
N SER A 48 16.01 -14.32 18.61
CA SER A 48 14.62 -14.79 18.52
C SER A 48 13.62 -13.93 19.32
N ALA A 49 14.12 -13.17 20.30
CA ALA A 49 13.38 -12.17 21.08
C ALA A 49 12.84 -10.98 20.24
N THR A 50 13.58 -10.52 19.22
CA THR A 50 13.18 -9.39 18.35
C THR A 50 12.21 -9.82 17.25
N LEU A 51 12.22 -11.10 16.88
CA LEU A 51 11.32 -11.68 15.87
C LEU A 51 9.88 -11.80 16.36
N ALA A 52 9.65 -12.02 17.65
CA ALA A 52 8.29 -12.24 18.16
C ALA A 52 7.36 -11.01 18.08
N PRO A 53 7.79 -9.77 18.43
CA PRO A 53 6.97 -8.57 18.24
C PRO A 53 6.72 -8.24 16.76
N ALA A 54 7.75 -8.36 15.91
CA ALA A 54 7.64 -8.13 14.47
C ALA A 54 6.67 -9.12 13.82
N LEU A 55 6.72 -10.39 14.21
CA LEU A 55 5.81 -11.43 13.73
C LEU A 55 4.35 -11.14 14.14
N ARG A 56 4.11 -10.68 15.38
CA ARG A 56 2.77 -10.28 15.81
C ARG A 56 2.22 -9.10 15.00
N ALA A 57 3.07 -8.12 14.70
CA ALA A 57 2.69 -7.00 13.85
C ALA A 57 2.37 -7.45 12.42
N ALA A 58 3.17 -8.36 11.85
CA ALA A 58 2.93 -8.94 10.54
C ALA A 58 1.59 -9.72 10.49
N LEU A 59 1.31 -10.55 11.50
CA LEU A 59 0.05 -11.27 11.65
C LEU A 59 -1.16 -10.31 11.78
N ALA A 60 -1.02 -9.24 12.56
CA ALA A 60 -2.07 -8.23 12.70
C ALA A 60 -2.35 -7.51 11.37
N ASN A 61 -1.30 -7.21 10.60
CA ASN A 61 -1.43 -6.63 9.27
C ASN A 61 -2.14 -7.58 8.30
N VAL A 62 -1.71 -8.85 8.23
CA VAL A 62 -2.39 -9.89 7.42
C VAL A 62 -3.86 -10.02 7.79
N LYS A 63 -4.18 -10.04 9.09
CA LYS A 63 -5.56 -10.07 9.58
C LYS A 63 -6.37 -8.87 9.06
N GLY A 64 -5.83 -7.65 9.20
CA GLY A 64 -6.51 -6.44 8.74
C GLY A 64 -6.74 -6.45 7.23
N GLN A 65 -5.76 -6.91 6.46
CA GLN A 65 -5.93 -7.02 5.01
C GLN A 65 -6.98 -8.06 4.62
N ILE A 66 -7.04 -9.22 5.27
CA ILE A 66 -8.09 -10.23 5.04
C ILE A 66 -9.47 -9.66 5.38
N GLN A 67 -9.60 -8.95 6.50
CA GLN A 67 -10.85 -8.29 6.88
C GLN A 67 -11.30 -7.26 5.82
N PHE A 68 -10.35 -6.54 5.21
CA PHE A 68 -10.65 -5.64 4.12
C PHE A 68 -11.15 -6.37 2.85
N LEU A 69 -10.58 -7.54 2.51
CA LEU A 69 -11.08 -8.34 1.38
C LEU A 69 -12.49 -8.87 1.64
N LEU A 70 -12.78 -9.29 2.87
CA LEU A 70 -14.13 -9.70 3.27
C LEU A 70 -15.11 -8.54 3.11
N TYR A 71 -14.76 -7.36 3.62
CA TYR A 71 -15.56 -6.15 3.43
C TYR A 71 -15.82 -5.83 1.95
N LEU A 72 -14.81 -5.93 1.09
CA LEU A 72 -15.01 -5.70 -0.34
C LEU A 72 -15.98 -6.71 -0.96
N THR A 73 -15.94 -7.96 -0.49
CA THR A 73 -16.85 -9.01 -0.96
C THR A 73 -18.29 -8.69 -0.53
N ASP A 74 -18.49 -8.30 0.73
CA ASP A 74 -19.80 -7.88 1.25
C ASP A 74 -20.37 -6.69 0.46
N GLN A 75 -19.54 -5.69 0.14
CA GLN A 75 -19.96 -4.51 -0.64
C GLN A 75 -20.32 -4.85 -2.09
N ILE A 76 -19.67 -5.85 -2.68
CA ILE A 76 -20.03 -6.36 -4.01
C ILE A 76 -21.40 -7.04 -3.97
N GLU A 77 -21.64 -7.90 -2.98
CA GLU A 77 -22.93 -8.57 -2.80
C GLU A 77 -24.08 -7.57 -2.60
N GLU A 78 -23.88 -6.57 -1.74
CA GLU A 78 -24.85 -5.51 -1.50
C GLU A 78 -25.15 -4.71 -2.77
N SER A 79 -24.11 -4.32 -3.51
CA SER A 79 -24.25 -3.54 -4.75
C SER A 79 -24.91 -4.35 -5.88
N LEU A 80 -24.65 -5.67 -5.95
CA LEU A 80 -25.35 -6.55 -6.90
C LEU A 80 -26.85 -6.60 -6.61
N GLY A 81 -27.23 -6.74 -5.34
CA GLY A 81 -28.64 -6.71 -4.95
C GLY A 81 -29.33 -5.38 -5.29
N GLN A 82 -28.60 -4.26 -5.26
CA GLN A 82 -29.11 -2.95 -5.67
C GLN A 82 -29.34 -2.87 -7.18
N ILE A 83 -28.46 -3.46 -8.01
CA ILE A 83 -28.65 -3.50 -9.48
C ILE A 83 -29.94 -4.23 -9.85
N ASP A 84 -30.22 -5.36 -9.21
CA ASP A 84 -31.40 -6.16 -9.52
C ASP A 84 -32.72 -5.46 -9.13
N ALA A 85 -32.66 -4.53 -8.17
CA ALA A 85 -33.80 -3.77 -7.67
C ALA A 85 -33.95 -2.38 -8.33
N GLU A 86 -32.93 -1.88 -9.02
CA GLU A 86 -32.88 -0.53 -9.56
C GLU A 86 -33.61 -0.43 -10.92
N ALA A 87 -34.51 0.54 -11.02
CA ALA A 87 -35.27 0.78 -12.25
C ALA A 87 -34.68 1.92 -13.09
N ASP A 88 -33.88 2.81 -12.48
CA ASP A 88 -33.22 3.90 -13.20
C ASP A 88 -31.97 3.41 -13.96
N PRO A 89 -31.92 3.58 -15.30
CA PRO A 89 -30.76 3.18 -16.09
C PRO A 89 -29.48 3.93 -15.71
N GLY A 90 -29.58 5.20 -15.30
CA GLY A 90 -28.42 6.01 -14.90
C GLY A 90 -27.77 5.49 -13.63
N GLN A 91 -28.60 5.18 -12.64
CA GLN A 91 -28.21 4.62 -11.36
C GLN A 91 -27.66 3.19 -11.51
N THR A 92 -28.27 2.38 -12.37
CA THR A 92 -27.74 1.04 -12.75
C THR A 92 -26.32 1.13 -13.31
N VAL A 93 -26.05 2.08 -14.22
CA VAL A 93 -24.71 2.30 -14.79
C VAL A 93 -23.72 2.76 -13.73
N PHE A 94 -24.15 3.59 -12.78
CA PHE A 94 -23.31 4.01 -11.67
C PHE A 94 -22.93 2.82 -10.78
N ILE A 95 -23.90 2.00 -10.38
CA ILE A 95 -23.63 0.82 -9.54
C ILE A 95 -22.72 -0.17 -10.27
N ALA A 96 -22.90 -0.38 -11.58
CA ALA A 96 -21.99 -1.19 -12.39
C ALA A 96 -20.54 -0.66 -12.37
N LYS A 97 -20.34 0.66 -12.39
CA LYS A 97 -19.00 1.26 -12.25
C LYS A 97 -18.40 1.04 -10.86
N VAL A 98 -19.22 1.16 -9.81
CA VAL A 98 -18.80 0.90 -8.43
C VAL A 98 -18.41 -0.57 -8.24
N LEU A 99 -19.20 -1.50 -8.77
CA LEU A 99 -18.87 -2.93 -8.79
C LEU A 99 -17.55 -3.21 -9.49
N ASN A 100 -17.33 -2.61 -10.66
CA ASN A 100 -16.07 -2.75 -11.38
C ASN A 100 -14.88 -2.20 -10.55
N MET A 101 -15.07 -1.09 -9.84
CA MET A 101 -14.06 -0.56 -8.92
C MET A 101 -13.76 -1.55 -7.78
N TYR A 102 -14.77 -2.10 -7.11
CA TYR A 102 -14.56 -3.09 -6.05
C TYR A 102 -13.89 -4.37 -6.56
N ALA A 103 -14.29 -4.86 -7.73
CA ALA A 103 -13.67 -6.03 -8.36
C ALA A 103 -12.17 -5.80 -8.64
N ASN A 104 -11.80 -4.64 -9.19
CA ASN A 104 -10.38 -4.29 -9.42
C ASN A 104 -9.59 -4.15 -8.11
N GLN A 105 -10.21 -3.62 -7.05
CA GLN A 105 -9.58 -3.58 -5.73
C GLN A 105 -9.38 -4.98 -5.15
N LEU A 106 -10.38 -5.86 -5.27
CA LEU A 106 -10.30 -7.24 -4.82
C LEU A 106 -9.19 -8.00 -5.58
N GLU A 107 -9.12 -7.84 -6.90
CA GLU A 107 -8.09 -8.44 -7.75
C GLU A 107 -6.68 -7.96 -7.38
N SER A 108 -6.48 -6.66 -7.19
CA SER A 108 -5.15 -6.15 -6.82
C SER A 108 -4.74 -6.54 -5.39
N LYS A 109 -5.68 -6.57 -4.45
CA LYS A 109 -5.37 -6.76 -3.02
C LYS A 109 -5.23 -8.23 -2.62
N HIS A 110 -6.00 -9.16 -3.19
CA HIS A 110 -5.92 -10.58 -2.79
C HIS A 110 -4.52 -11.16 -3.03
N ARG A 111 -3.85 -10.75 -4.12
CA ARG A 111 -2.49 -11.19 -4.44
C ARG A 111 -1.47 -10.71 -3.39
N VAL A 112 -1.58 -9.45 -2.98
CA VAL A 112 -0.73 -8.86 -1.93
C VAL A 112 -0.93 -9.58 -0.59
N VAL A 113 -2.18 -9.92 -0.26
CA VAL A 113 -2.48 -10.71 0.93
C VAL A 113 -1.87 -12.10 0.84
N GLY A 114 -2.00 -12.78 -0.31
CA GLY A 114 -1.41 -14.10 -0.52
C GLY A 114 0.11 -14.12 -0.30
N GLU A 115 0.84 -13.13 -0.81
CA GLU A 115 2.29 -13.01 -0.54
C GLU A 115 2.57 -12.73 0.95
N SER A 116 1.81 -11.81 1.56
CA SER A 116 1.98 -11.44 2.98
C SER A 116 1.72 -12.63 3.92
N VAL A 117 0.70 -13.45 3.63
CA VAL A 117 0.41 -14.71 4.33
C VAL A 117 1.57 -15.67 4.17
N SER A 118 2.03 -15.91 2.94
CA SER A 118 3.12 -16.85 2.64
C SER A 118 4.43 -16.45 3.36
N GLN A 119 4.77 -15.17 3.33
CA GLN A 119 5.92 -14.63 4.05
C GLN A 119 5.78 -14.80 5.57
N THR A 120 4.61 -14.47 6.11
CA THR A 120 4.35 -14.59 7.55
C THR A 120 4.41 -16.05 7.99
N CYS A 121 3.87 -17.01 7.23
CA CYS A 121 4.01 -18.44 7.49
C CYS A 121 5.48 -18.88 7.55
N ARG A 122 6.31 -18.45 6.59
CA ARG A 122 7.76 -18.73 6.62
C ARG A 122 8.43 -18.20 7.91
N GLN A 123 8.06 -16.99 8.35
CA GLN A 123 8.58 -16.42 9.59
C GLN A 123 8.11 -17.20 10.83
N VAL A 124 6.84 -17.63 10.89
CA VAL A 124 6.34 -18.51 11.95
C VAL A 124 7.17 -19.80 12.01
N HIS A 125 7.36 -20.48 10.88
CA HIS A 125 8.15 -21.72 10.83
C HIS A 125 9.59 -21.53 11.28
N ALA A 126 10.23 -20.43 10.88
CA ALA A 126 11.58 -20.11 11.32
C ALA A 126 11.66 -19.90 12.85
N VAL A 127 10.70 -19.17 13.43
CA VAL A 127 10.63 -18.95 14.88
C VAL A 127 10.38 -20.24 15.65
N VAL A 128 9.49 -21.12 15.16
CA VAL A 128 9.22 -22.41 15.79
C VAL A 128 10.44 -23.31 15.74
N ARG A 129 11.05 -23.48 14.57
CA ARG A 129 12.24 -24.32 14.40
C ARG A 129 13.43 -23.82 15.22
N GLY A 130 13.59 -22.50 15.32
CA GLY A 130 14.62 -21.88 16.16
C GLY A 130 14.42 -22.14 17.67
N ARG A 131 13.20 -22.47 18.11
CA ARG A 131 12.91 -22.87 19.49
C ARG A 131 13.05 -24.38 19.71
N ASP A 132 12.77 -25.22 18.70
CA ASP A 132 12.99 -26.67 18.77
C ASP A 132 14.49 -27.05 18.79
N MET A 133 15.37 -26.11 18.40
CA MET A 133 16.83 -26.28 18.39
C MET A 133 17.53 -25.77 19.66
N ILE A 134 16.77 -25.31 20.66
CA ILE A 134 17.24 -24.86 21.98
C ILE A 134 16.76 -25.85 23.03
#